data_AF-A0A841TWP5-F1
#
_entry.id   AF-A0A841TWP5-F1
#
_cell.length_a   1.000
_cell.length_b   1.000
_cell.length_c   1.000
_cell.angle_alpha   90.00
_cell.angle_beta   90.00
_cell.angle_gamma   90.00
#
_symmetry.space_group_name_H-M   'P 1'
#
loop_
_entity.id
_entity.type
_entity.pdbx_description
1 polymer ?
#
loop_
_entity_poly.entity_id
_entity_poly.type
_entity_poly.pdbx_seq_one_letter_code
_entity_poly.pdbx_strand_id
1 'polypeptide(L)'
;MLEGTETRPVTRSSALSRPFYYLWTTQTAANAADVLYIMALTVLVLNRTESLVSAAFMPLMRSGAQMLSGLIAPLLLNRFKLPSLLLLSQTGQCLLFIGLALYLQLNGDASSLALVFALVFLMSFLDGWTVPARNALVPRLVAQEQGLLKANGLISVSDQVVQFAGWGLSGVIVAWLGPAHTLLLTVVLYGLAALFTLGVKEPPLAESAGLRAEAVPEEGSEDSAAPSSKWHTLTEGWKTIWRMPRLRMLTFMDIIDMLGGSVWVGAFTLAFVQVALGQGEEWWGFINAAYFAGTVGGGLLVLALARIIGSRYLTAMLIGMAGYGILTAFYAISTKPFIALLLVLLMGPFAELSIVNRRTLIQRSVAREALPKVLSAQASLLNLAFCVSLLVMAGLAEWLGIVNLYLFAAGLTLLALGVGLLGRRTFRDAETPGASS
;
A
#
# COMPACT_ATOMS: atom_id res chain seq x y z
N MET A 1 -39.85 -50.18 1.83
CA MET A 1 -39.43 -49.30 2.94
C MET A 1 -37.97 -48.96 2.66
N LEU A 2 -37.68 -48.00 1.78
CA LEU A 2 -37.62 -46.55 2.03
C LEU A 2 -36.81 -46.21 3.29
N GLU A 3 -35.56 -45.82 3.08
CA GLU A 3 -35.01 -44.65 3.75
C GLU A 3 -33.95 -44.01 2.84
N GLY A 4 -34.37 -42.93 2.18
CA GLY A 4 -33.50 -42.13 1.32
C GLY A 4 -32.53 -41.34 2.19
N THR A 5 -31.25 -41.42 1.85
CA THR A 5 -30.25 -40.44 2.26
C THR A 5 -30.63 -39.09 1.67
N GLU A 6 -31.32 -38.26 2.46
CA GLU A 6 -31.48 -36.84 2.17
C GLU A 6 -30.09 -36.19 2.14
N THR A 7 -29.55 -36.02 0.93
CA THR A 7 -28.49 -35.05 0.68
C THR A 7 -29.07 -33.67 1.01
N ARG A 8 -28.77 -33.15 2.19
CA ARG A 8 -29.06 -31.77 2.55
C ARG A 8 -28.56 -30.86 1.43
N PRO A 9 -29.38 -29.94 0.90
CA PRO A 9 -28.95 -29.05 -0.14
C PRO A 9 -27.80 -28.22 0.40
N VAL A 10 -26.66 -28.25 -0.29
CA VAL A 10 -25.59 -27.26 -0.15
C VAL A 10 -26.25 -25.92 -0.47
N THR A 11 -26.73 -25.23 0.56
CA THR A 11 -27.24 -23.88 0.42
C THR A 11 -26.13 -23.09 -0.24
N ARG A 12 -26.45 -22.43 -1.35
CA ARG A 12 -25.59 -21.44 -2.00
C ARG A 12 -25.41 -20.28 -1.01
N SER A 13 -24.65 -20.48 0.07
CA SER A 13 -24.22 -19.37 0.91
C SER A 13 -23.34 -18.53 0.00
N SER A 14 -23.72 -17.27 -0.23
CA SER A 14 -22.86 -16.33 -0.91
C SER A 14 -21.47 -16.44 -0.28
N ALA A 15 -20.43 -16.64 -1.09
CA ALA A 15 -19.06 -16.83 -0.61
C ALA A 15 -18.53 -15.66 0.26
N LEU A 16 -19.31 -14.58 0.44
CA LEU A 16 -19.02 -13.40 1.23
C LEU A 16 -20.12 -13.19 2.28
N SER A 17 -19.73 -12.92 3.53
CA SER A 17 -20.66 -12.70 4.64
C SER A 17 -21.11 -11.24 4.75
N ARG A 18 -22.21 -10.99 5.49
CA ARG A 18 -22.67 -9.62 5.77
C ARG A 18 -21.63 -8.77 6.54
N PRO A 19 -20.96 -9.29 7.59
CA PRO A 19 -19.84 -8.58 8.23
C PRO A 19 -18.71 -8.20 7.27
N PHE A 20 -18.42 -9.03 6.27
CA PHE A 20 -17.43 -8.70 5.25
C PHE A 20 -17.84 -7.47 4.43
N TYR A 21 -19.11 -7.34 4.02
CA TYR A 21 -19.57 -6.15 3.29
C TYR A 21 -19.48 -4.88 4.15
N TYR A 22 -19.75 -4.96 5.46
CA TYR A 22 -19.51 -3.82 6.36
C TYR A 22 -18.02 -3.42 6.38
N LEU A 23 -17.11 -4.40 6.48
CA LEU A 23 -15.67 -4.17 6.42
C LEU A 23 -15.26 -3.57 5.07
N TRP A 24 -15.78 -4.10 3.97
CA TRP A 24 -15.48 -3.60 2.63
C TRP A 24 -15.93 -2.15 2.44
N THR A 25 -17.17 -1.81 2.82
CA THR A 25 -17.71 -0.46 2.67
C THR A 25 -16.97 0.54 3.55
N THR A 26 -16.68 0.21 4.82
CA THR A 26 -15.94 1.14 5.70
C THR A 26 -14.54 1.42 5.18
N GLN A 27 -13.83 0.39 4.70
CA GLN A 27 -12.47 0.56 4.19
C GLN A 27 -12.44 1.32 2.86
N THR A 28 -13.42 1.08 1.99
CA THR A 28 -13.57 1.83 0.74
C THR A 28 -13.84 3.32 1.02
N ALA A 29 -14.71 3.63 1.99
CA ALA A 29 -14.99 5.01 2.39
C ALA A 29 -13.77 5.70 3.03
N ALA A 30 -13.04 5.01 3.91
CA ALA A 30 -11.82 5.52 4.52
C ALA A 30 -10.73 5.80 3.46
N ASN A 31 -10.53 4.88 2.51
CA ASN A 31 -9.58 5.07 1.42
C ASN A 31 -9.96 6.24 0.49
N ALA A 32 -11.26 6.48 0.28
CA ALA A 32 -11.72 7.63 -0.49
C ALA A 32 -11.46 8.95 0.26
N ALA A 33 -11.68 8.98 1.57
CA ALA A 33 -11.36 10.12 2.42
C ALA A 33 -9.85 10.42 2.39
N ASP A 34 -9.02 9.37 2.47
CA ASP A 34 -7.56 9.44 2.39
C ASP A 34 -7.07 10.20 1.16
N VAL A 35 -7.54 9.80 -0.03
CA VAL A 35 -7.08 10.43 -1.28
C VAL A 35 -7.53 11.88 -1.36
N LEU A 36 -8.77 12.18 -0.94
CA LEU A 36 -9.31 13.55 -0.97
C LEU A 36 -8.55 14.49 -0.05
N TYR A 37 -8.24 14.09 1.19
CA TYR A 37 -7.57 14.99 2.12
C TYR A 37 -6.10 15.18 1.75
N ILE A 38 -5.40 14.13 1.27
CA ILE A 38 -4.02 14.28 0.80
C ILE A 38 -4.00 15.36 -0.28
N MET A 39 -4.91 15.27 -1.26
CA MET A 39 -5.00 16.25 -2.32
C MET A 39 -5.30 17.65 -1.78
N ALA A 40 -6.35 17.79 -0.97
CA ALA A 40 -6.78 19.08 -0.44
C ALA A 40 -5.67 19.77 0.36
N LEU A 41 -4.98 19.04 1.25
CA LEU A 41 -3.91 19.62 2.05
C LEU A 41 -2.64 19.87 1.25
N THR A 42 -2.32 19.04 0.26
CA THR A 42 -1.18 19.28 -0.63
C THR A 42 -1.39 20.57 -1.42
N VAL A 43 -2.58 20.77 -2.00
CA VAL A 43 -2.93 22.01 -2.73
C VAL A 43 -2.95 23.22 -1.78
N LEU A 44 -3.50 23.08 -0.56
CA LEU A 44 -3.48 24.16 0.42
C LEU A 44 -2.05 24.60 0.76
N VAL A 45 -1.15 23.66 1.00
CA VAL A 45 0.25 23.95 1.31
C VAL A 45 0.94 24.59 0.10
N LEU A 46 0.71 24.07 -1.10
CA LEU A 46 1.27 24.61 -2.33
C LEU A 46 0.82 26.06 -2.58
N ASN A 47 -0.49 26.33 -2.51
CA ASN A 47 -1.04 27.67 -2.72
C ASN A 47 -0.53 28.71 -1.73
N ARG A 48 -0.13 28.29 -0.51
CA ARG A 48 0.37 29.21 0.51
C ARG A 48 1.87 29.41 0.52
N THR A 49 2.62 28.40 0.11
CA THR A 49 4.09 28.42 0.22
C THR A 49 4.77 28.59 -1.14
N GLU A 50 4.05 28.34 -2.23
CA GLU A 50 4.59 28.19 -3.59
C GLU A 50 5.79 27.21 -3.65
N SER A 51 5.89 26.33 -2.65
CA SER A 51 7.05 25.48 -2.43
C SER A 51 6.66 24.01 -2.55
N LEU A 52 7.23 23.38 -3.57
CA LEU A 52 7.13 21.94 -3.80
C LEU A 52 7.77 21.14 -2.66
N VAL A 53 8.80 21.69 -2.01
CA VAL A 53 9.44 21.09 -0.84
C VAL A 53 8.44 21.00 0.31
N SER A 54 7.74 22.11 0.61
CA SER A 54 6.66 22.13 1.62
C SER A 54 5.54 21.16 1.27
N ALA A 55 5.16 21.06 0.00
CA ALA A 55 4.16 20.08 -0.44
C ALA A 55 4.64 18.63 -0.26
N ALA A 56 5.93 18.34 -0.44
CA ALA A 56 6.52 17.01 -0.22
C ALA A 56 6.55 16.61 1.27
N PHE A 57 6.49 17.56 2.20
CA PHE A 57 6.33 17.24 3.63
C PHE A 57 5.01 16.54 3.94
N MET A 58 3.95 16.73 3.14
CA MET A 58 2.66 16.04 3.33
C MET A 58 2.79 14.51 3.30
N PRO A 59 3.26 13.90 2.19
CA PRO A 59 3.49 12.46 2.15
C PRO A 59 4.58 12.02 3.12
N LEU A 60 5.59 12.85 3.42
CA LEU A 60 6.61 12.52 4.43
C LEU A 60 6.00 12.34 5.83
N MET A 61 5.17 13.30 6.28
CA MET A 61 4.49 13.21 7.57
C MET A 61 3.56 12.00 7.63
N ARG A 62 2.84 11.72 6.54
CA ARG A 62 1.96 10.55 6.43
C ARG A 62 2.73 9.24 6.54
N SER A 63 3.73 9.03 5.67
CA SER A 63 4.51 7.79 5.63
C SER A 63 5.33 7.59 6.91
N GLY A 64 5.91 8.65 7.46
CA GLY A 64 6.65 8.60 8.72
C GLY A 64 5.75 8.20 9.90
N ALA A 65 4.55 8.77 9.98
CA ALA A 65 3.57 8.42 11.01
C ALA A 65 3.06 6.98 10.87
N GLN A 66 2.71 6.55 9.65
CA GLN A 66 2.27 5.18 9.38
C GLN A 66 3.39 4.16 9.68
N MET A 67 4.66 4.51 9.42
CA MET A 67 5.81 3.69 9.80
C MET A 67 5.88 3.49 11.31
N LEU A 68 5.82 4.57 12.10
CA LEU A 68 5.86 4.51 13.55
C LEU A 68 4.67 3.74 14.13
N SER A 69 3.48 3.96 13.57
CA SER A 69 2.27 3.23 13.91
C SER A 69 2.40 1.73 13.59
N GLY A 70 2.98 1.39 12.44
CA GLY A 70 3.23 0.01 12.02
C GLY A 70 4.15 -0.78 12.96
N LEU A 71 5.10 -0.11 13.64
CA LEU A 71 5.94 -0.75 14.67
C LEU A 71 5.12 -1.13 15.92
N ILE A 72 4.06 -0.39 16.21
CA ILE A 72 3.19 -0.58 17.40
C ILE A 72 1.99 -1.47 17.06
N ALA A 73 1.58 -1.54 15.79
CA ALA A 73 0.41 -2.27 15.33
C ALA A 73 0.34 -3.73 15.81
N PRO A 74 1.42 -4.55 15.78
CA PRO A 74 1.36 -5.93 16.29
C PRO A 74 0.97 -6.02 17.77
N LEU A 75 1.41 -5.07 18.60
CA LEU A 75 1.07 -5.03 20.02
C LEU A 75 -0.40 -4.69 20.23
N LEU A 76 -0.94 -3.78 19.43
CA LEU A 76 -2.35 -3.38 19.48
C LEU A 76 -3.26 -4.50 19.02
N LEU A 77 -2.95 -5.13 17.88
CA LEU A 77 -3.73 -6.23 17.29
C LEU A 77 -3.83 -7.44 18.22
N ASN A 78 -2.82 -7.67 19.06
CA ASN A 78 -2.81 -8.76 20.03
C ASN A 78 -3.60 -8.44 21.30
N ARG A 79 -3.71 -7.15 21.67
CA ARG A 79 -4.34 -6.71 22.92
C ARG A 79 -5.82 -6.35 22.75
N PHE A 80 -6.20 -5.83 21.59
CA PHE A 80 -7.54 -5.29 21.34
C PHE A 80 -8.25 -6.03 20.22
N LYS A 81 -9.59 -5.97 20.22
CA LYS A 81 -10.40 -6.52 19.13
C LYS A 81 -10.17 -5.72 17.85
N LEU A 82 -10.07 -6.42 16.72
CA LEU A 82 -9.76 -5.79 15.43
C LEU A 82 -10.79 -4.72 15.01
N PRO A 83 -12.12 -4.95 15.11
CA PRO A 83 -13.11 -3.93 14.77
C PRO A 83 -13.02 -2.68 15.66
N SER A 84 -12.63 -2.86 16.94
CA SER A 84 -12.45 -1.74 17.87
C SER A 84 -11.25 -0.87 17.51
N LEU A 85 -10.17 -1.45 17.00
CA LEU A 85 -9.01 -0.70 16.50
C LEU A 85 -9.35 0.10 15.24
N LEU A 86 -10.13 -0.48 14.33
CA LEU A 86 -10.65 0.22 13.15
C LEU A 86 -11.53 1.40 13.55
N LEU A 87 -12.44 1.18 14.50
CA LEU A 87 -13.34 2.23 14.99
C LEU A 87 -12.54 3.37 15.64
N LEU A 88 -11.57 3.03 16.49
CA LEU A 88 -10.69 4.02 17.13
C LEU A 88 -9.95 4.88 16.09
N SER A 89 -9.38 4.24 15.05
CA SER A 89 -8.70 4.98 13.97
C SER A 89 -9.67 5.93 13.28
N GLN A 90 -10.79 5.42 12.78
CA GLN A 90 -11.70 6.18 11.94
C GLN A 90 -12.41 7.30 12.71
N THR A 91 -12.86 7.03 13.94
CA THR A 91 -13.44 8.07 14.79
C THR A 91 -12.39 9.10 15.18
N GLY A 92 -11.17 8.67 15.54
CA GLY A 92 -10.08 9.58 15.88
C GLY A 92 -9.70 10.49 14.71
N GLN A 93 -9.54 9.93 13.50
CA GLN A 93 -9.29 10.68 12.28
C GLN A 93 -10.44 11.65 11.98
N CYS A 94 -11.69 11.22 12.07
CA CYS A 94 -12.86 12.07 11.87
C CYS A 94 -12.83 13.29 12.80
N LEU A 95 -12.59 13.08 14.10
CA LEU A 95 -12.50 14.16 15.10
C LEU A 95 -11.33 15.11 14.82
N LEU A 96 -10.16 14.56 14.45
CA LEU A 96 -9.01 15.38 14.08
C LEU A 96 -9.29 16.20 12.81
N PHE A 97 -10.01 15.64 11.83
CA PHE A 97 -10.37 16.37 10.61
C PHE A 97 -11.39 17.46 10.87
N ILE A 98 -12.35 17.23 11.77
CA ILE A 98 -13.26 18.28 12.26
C ILE A 98 -12.44 19.40 12.91
N GLY A 99 -11.51 19.06 13.80
CA GLY A 99 -10.62 20.03 14.45
C GLY A 99 -9.80 20.83 13.44
N LEU A 100 -9.21 20.16 12.45
CA LEU A 100 -8.44 20.80 11.39
C LEU A 100 -9.32 21.71 10.52
N ALA A 101 -10.50 21.26 10.10
CA ALA A 101 -11.42 22.05 9.28
C ALA A 101 -11.88 23.32 10.01
N LEU A 102 -12.22 23.21 11.30
CA LEU A 102 -12.57 24.36 12.14
C LEU A 102 -11.37 25.30 12.31
N TYR A 103 -10.18 24.75 12.57
CA TYR A 103 -8.96 25.55 12.70
C TYR A 103 -8.67 26.38 11.45
N LEU A 104 -8.76 25.77 10.27
CA LEU A 104 -8.54 26.44 8.99
C LEU A 104 -9.62 27.50 8.70
N GLN A 105 -10.89 27.23 9.03
CA GLN A 105 -11.97 28.21 8.86
C GLN A 105 -11.83 29.42 9.78
N LEU A 106 -11.43 29.21 11.04
CA LEU A 106 -11.31 30.30 12.02
C LEU A 106 -10.08 31.19 11.78
N ASN A 107 -8.98 30.61 11.29
CA ASN A 107 -7.71 31.32 11.15
C ASN A 107 -7.41 31.74 9.71
N GLY A 108 -8.13 31.21 8.72
CA GLY A 108 -7.89 31.50 7.30
C GLY A 108 -6.41 31.33 6.96
N ASP A 109 -5.81 32.32 6.30
CA ASP A 109 -4.41 32.31 5.89
C ASP A 109 -3.39 32.48 7.03
N ALA A 110 -3.84 32.90 8.22
CA ALA A 110 -2.99 32.97 9.41
C ALA A 110 -2.79 31.61 10.10
N SER A 111 -3.39 30.52 9.58
CA SER A 111 -3.19 29.19 10.16
C SER A 111 -1.75 28.68 9.98
N SER A 112 -1.19 28.18 11.08
CA SER A 112 0.15 27.64 11.16
C SER A 112 0.26 26.31 10.42
N LEU A 113 1.11 26.27 9.40
CA LEU A 113 1.43 25.04 8.66
C LEU A 113 2.07 23.97 9.56
N ALA A 114 2.80 24.37 10.62
CA ALA A 114 3.35 23.44 11.58
C ALA A 114 2.25 22.63 12.30
N LEU A 115 1.15 23.29 12.68
CA LEU A 115 0.00 22.61 13.28
C LEU A 115 -0.73 21.72 12.27
N VAL A 116 -0.85 22.16 11.01
CA VAL A 116 -1.41 21.34 9.92
C VAL A 116 -0.62 20.04 9.77
N PHE A 117 0.72 20.12 9.66
CA PHE A 117 1.59 18.95 9.55
C PHE A 117 1.52 18.05 10.79
N ALA A 118 1.46 18.62 12.00
CA ALA A 118 1.30 17.85 13.23
C ALA A 118 -0.02 17.06 13.27
N LEU A 119 -1.11 17.67 12.81
CA LEU A 119 -2.42 17.00 12.72
C LEU A 119 -2.41 15.90 11.66
N VAL A 120 -1.82 16.14 10.49
CA VAL A 120 -1.63 15.13 9.43
C VAL A 120 -0.84 13.94 9.96
N PHE A 121 0.25 14.19 10.68
CA PHE A 121 1.04 13.15 11.32
C PHE A 121 0.19 12.33 12.29
N LEU A 122 -0.57 12.98 13.17
CA LEU A 122 -1.41 12.28 14.16
C LEU A 122 -2.52 11.45 13.51
N MET A 123 -3.20 11.99 12.49
CA MET A 123 -4.20 11.27 11.70
C MET A 123 -3.61 10.04 11.02
N SER A 124 -2.44 10.19 10.40
CA SER A 124 -1.74 9.12 9.70
C SER A 124 -1.17 8.07 10.66
N PHE A 125 -0.84 8.47 11.88
CA PHE A 125 -0.43 7.56 12.94
C PHE A 125 -1.59 6.66 13.37
N LEU A 126 -2.80 7.22 13.53
CA LEU A 126 -3.99 6.41 13.82
C LEU A 126 -4.28 5.42 12.71
N ASP A 127 -4.07 5.82 11.45
CA ASP A 127 -4.33 4.98 10.28
C ASP A 127 -3.38 3.79 10.12
N GLY A 128 -2.17 3.85 10.67
CA GLY A 128 -1.12 2.87 10.38
C GLY A 128 -1.43 1.42 10.78
N TRP A 129 -2.39 1.18 11.71
CA TRP A 129 -2.86 -0.17 12.03
C TRP A 129 -4.13 -0.59 11.29
N THR A 130 -4.75 0.28 10.50
CA THR A 130 -5.98 0.01 9.75
C THR A 130 -5.79 -1.12 8.75
N VAL A 131 -4.75 -1.04 7.90
CA VAL A 131 -4.47 -2.07 6.88
C VAL A 131 -4.13 -3.43 7.50
N PRO A 132 -3.24 -3.54 8.51
CA PRO A 132 -3.01 -4.78 9.23
C PRO A 132 -4.28 -5.36 9.87
N ALA A 133 -5.11 -4.53 10.52
CA ALA A 133 -6.37 -4.96 11.13
C ALA A 133 -7.37 -5.46 10.08
N ARG A 134 -7.52 -4.73 8.97
CA ARG A 134 -8.35 -5.13 7.82
C ARG A 134 -7.92 -6.48 7.29
N ASN A 135 -6.63 -6.65 6.99
CA ASN A 135 -6.11 -7.88 6.40
C ASN A 135 -6.24 -9.08 7.35
N ALA A 136 -6.19 -8.85 8.67
CA ALA A 136 -6.44 -9.89 9.67
C ALA A 136 -7.94 -10.21 9.85
N LEU A 137 -8.84 -9.24 9.60
CA LEU A 137 -10.29 -9.45 9.65
C LEU A 137 -10.83 -10.20 8.44
N VAL A 138 -10.35 -9.91 7.22
CA VAL A 138 -10.83 -10.55 5.98
C VAL A 138 -10.94 -12.08 6.09
N PRO A 139 -9.89 -12.82 6.50
CA PRO A 139 -9.99 -14.27 6.61
C PRO A 139 -10.91 -14.74 7.75
N ARG A 140 -11.18 -13.91 8.76
CA ARG A 140 -12.12 -14.23 9.85
C ARG A 140 -13.58 -14.04 9.47
N LEU A 141 -13.86 -13.22 8.45
CA LEU A 141 -15.22 -12.86 8.05
C LEU A 141 -15.72 -13.68 6.85
N VAL A 142 -14.88 -14.47 6.22
CA VAL A 142 -15.20 -15.14 4.95
C VAL A 142 -15.06 -16.65 5.13
N ALA A 143 -16.13 -17.38 4.83
CA ALA A 143 -16.13 -18.83 4.87
C ALA A 143 -15.46 -19.39 3.60
N GLN A 144 -14.54 -20.33 3.77
CA GLN A 144 -13.87 -21.11 2.69
C GLN A 144 -12.87 -20.32 1.82
N GLU A 145 -11.87 -21.04 1.28
CA GLU A 145 -10.81 -20.46 0.43
C GLU A 145 -11.34 -19.73 -0.82
N GLN A 146 -12.42 -20.24 -1.43
CA GLN A 146 -13.04 -19.61 -2.60
C GLN A 146 -13.61 -18.22 -2.29
N GLY A 147 -14.12 -18.02 -1.07
CA GLY A 147 -14.55 -16.72 -0.59
C GLY A 147 -13.39 -15.76 -0.41
N LEU A 148 -12.23 -16.23 0.07
CA LEU A 148 -11.05 -15.39 0.32
C LEU A 148 -10.50 -14.78 -0.97
N LEU A 149 -10.43 -15.55 -2.06
CA LEU A 149 -9.99 -15.01 -3.36
C LEU A 149 -10.94 -13.91 -3.83
N LYS A 150 -12.25 -14.14 -3.74
CA LYS A 150 -13.28 -13.17 -4.12
C LYS A 150 -13.23 -11.92 -3.25
N ALA A 151 -13.03 -12.08 -1.94
CA ALA A 151 -12.93 -11.00 -0.97
C ALA A 151 -11.71 -10.10 -1.25
N ASN A 152 -10.53 -10.70 -1.39
CA ASN A 152 -9.30 -9.97 -1.71
C ASN A 152 -9.39 -9.30 -3.09
N GLY A 153 -9.98 -9.97 -4.07
CA GLY A 153 -10.25 -9.39 -5.39
C GLY A 153 -11.13 -8.14 -5.30
N LEU A 154 -12.24 -8.20 -4.56
CA LEU A 154 -13.13 -7.05 -4.38
C LEU A 154 -12.44 -5.88 -3.65
N ILE A 155 -11.71 -6.16 -2.57
CA ILE A 155 -10.94 -5.12 -1.86
C ILE A 155 -9.92 -4.49 -2.80
N SER A 156 -9.16 -5.30 -3.55
CA SER A 156 -8.14 -4.79 -4.48
C SER A 156 -8.74 -3.93 -5.58
N VAL A 157 -9.85 -4.36 -6.19
CA VAL A 157 -10.55 -3.58 -7.22
C VAL A 157 -11.08 -2.28 -6.64
N SER A 158 -11.69 -2.31 -5.46
CA SER A 158 -12.17 -1.09 -4.81
C SER A 158 -11.04 -0.14 -4.44
N ASP A 159 -9.93 -0.63 -3.88
CA ASP A 159 -8.76 0.18 -3.56
C ASP A 159 -8.18 0.84 -4.84
N GLN A 160 -8.11 0.11 -5.95
CA GLN A 160 -7.65 0.66 -7.23
C GLN A 160 -8.63 1.66 -7.84
N VAL A 161 -9.93 1.39 -7.80
CA VAL A 161 -10.96 2.32 -8.30
C VAL A 161 -10.95 3.61 -7.48
N VAL A 162 -10.85 3.50 -6.16
CA VAL A 162 -10.74 4.66 -5.27
C VAL A 162 -9.46 5.44 -5.54
N GLN A 163 -8.32 4.78 -5.79
CA GLN A 163 -7.09 5.48 -6.17
C GLN A 163 -7.21 6.14 -7.55
N PHE A 164 -7.71 5.43 -8.56
CA PHE A 164 -7.90 5.97 -9.91
C PHE A 164 -8.85 7.17 -9.91
N ALA A 165 -10.05 7.00 -9.34
CA ALA A 165 -11.03 8.08 -9.23
C ALA A 165 -10.53 9.17 -8.29
N GLY A 166 -9.86 8.80 -7.19
CA GLY A 166 -9.32 9.72 -6.22
C GLY A 166 -8.29 10.65 -6.84
N TRP A 167 -7.22 10.15 -7.46
CA TRP A 167 -6.20 11.04 -8.06
C TRP A 167 -6.73 11.81 -9.28
N GLY A 168 -7.64 11.23 -10.07
CA GLY A 168 -8.23 11.90 -11.23
C GLY A 168 -9.28 12.96 -10.88
N LEU A 169 -10.21 12.67 -9.96
CA LEU A 169 -11.32 13.56 -9.60
C LEU A 169 -11.00 14.46 -8.40
N SER A 170 -10.11 14.09 -7.49
CA SER A 170 -9.85 14.91 -6.29
C SER A 170 -9.33 16.30 -6.65
N GLY A 171 -8.48 16.42 -7.68
CA GLY A 171 -8.03 17.73 -8.18
C GLY A 171 -9.20 18.60 -8.66
N VAL A 172 -10.15 18.00 -9.39
CA VAL A 172 -11.36 18.70 -9.85
C VAL A 172 -12.26 19.11 -8.66
N ILE A 173 -12.46 18.20 -7.71
CA ILE A 173 -13.25 18.45 -6.50
C ILE A 173 -12.62 19.60 -5.69
N VAL A 174 -11.30 19.58 -5.49
CA VAL A 174 -10.57 20.63 -4.76
C VAL A 174 -10.58 21.95 -5.52
N ALA A 175 -10.46 21.94 -6.85
CA ALA A 175 -10.54 23.16 -7.65
C ALA A 175 -11.93 23.81 -7.57
N TRP A 176 -13.00 23.02 -7.53
CA TRP A 176 -14.38 23.54 -7.48
C TRP A 176 -14.84 23.92 -6.08
N LEU A 177 -14.55 23.10 -5.07
CA LEU A 177 -14.99 23.32 -3.69
C LEU A 177 -13.99 24.13 -2.85
N GLY A 178 -12.73 24.17 -3.29
CA GLY A 178 -11.60 24.63 -2.50
C GLY A 178 -11.10 23.57 -1.50
N PRO A 179 -9.89 23.75 -0.93
CA PRO A 179 -9.34 22.82 0.06
C PRO A 179 -10.20 22.65 1.31
N ALA A 180 -10.70 23.75 1.89
CA ALA A 180 -11.45 23.74 3.15
C ALA A 180 -12.75 22.94 3.06
N HIS A 181 -13.56 23.13 2.02
CA HIS A 181 -14.81 22.38 1.84
C HIS A 181 -14.55 20.92 1.46
N THR A 182 -13.45 20.62 0.78
CA THR A 182 -13.04 19.23 0.48
C THR A 182 -12.67 18.47 1.77
N LEU A 183 -12.09 19.15 2.76
CA LEU A 183 -11.88 18.57 4.09
C LEU A 183 -13.20 18.26 4.82
N LEU A 184 -14.26 19.06 4.63
CA LEU A 184 -15.58 18.73 5.18
C LEU A 184 -16.16 17.46 4.55
N LEU A 185 -15.96 17.26 3.24
CA LEU A 185 -16.33 16.01 2.57
C LEU A 185 -15.56 14.81 3.16
N THR A 186 -14.27 15.01 3.46
CA THR A 186 -13.42 14.01 4.13
C THR A 186 -13.97 13.63 5.51
N VAL A 187 -14.42 14.62 6.30
CA VAL A 187 -15.09 14.36 7.60
C VAL A 187 -16.32 13.49 7.43
N VAL A 188 -17.18 13.79 6.45
CA VAL A 188 -18.37 12.99 6.17
C VAL A 188 -18.00 11.54 5.84
N LEU A 189 -16.99 11.33 5.00
CA LEU A 189 -16.54 9.98 4.61
C LEU A 189 -15.96 9.18 5.78
N TYR A 190 -15.14 9.78 6.64
CA TYR A 190 -14.65 9.10 7.85
C TYR A 190 -15.77 8.86 8.88
N GLY A 191 -16.74 9.77 8.99
CA GLY A 191 -17.94 9.57 9.80
C GLY A 191 -18.75 8.36 9.31
N LEU A 192 -18.96 8.25 8.00
CA LEU A 192 -19.61 7.08 7.38
C LEU A 192 -18.79 5.81 7.58
N ALA A 193 -17.46 5.87 7.43
CA ALA A 193 -16.57 4.73 7.68
C ALA A 193 -16.72 4.23 9.13
N ALA A 194 -16.64 5.14 10.11
CA ALA A 194 -16.82 4.81 11.52
C ALA A 194 -18.20 4.19 11.80
N LEU A 195 -19.27 4.74 11.21
CA LEU A 195 -20.62 4.21 11.33
C LEU A 195 -20.73 2.78 10.78
N PHE A 196 -20.18 2.51 9.59
CA PHE A 196 -20.18 1.16 9.01
C PHE A 196 -19.32 0.18 9.80
N THR A 197 -18.24 0.65 10.44
CA THR A 197 -17.38 -0.19 11.30
C THR A 197 -18.13 -0.76 12.50
N LEU A 198 -19.16 -0.06 13.02
CA LEU A 198 -20.04 -0.61 14.07
C LEU A 198 -20.77 -1.88 13.63
N GLY A 199 -20.97 -2.07 12.32
CA GLY A 199 -21.55 -3.28 11.73
C GLY A 199 -20.57 -4.45 11.57
N VAL A 200 -19.26 -4.21 11.76
CA VAL A 200 -18.21 -5.25 11.64
C VAL A 200 -18.19 -6.07 12.92
N LYS A 201 -18.97 -7.16 12.92
CA LYS A 201 -19.00 -8.12 14.02
C LYS A 201 -18.02 -9.25 13.77
N GLU A 202 -17.06 -9.39 14.68
CA GLU A 202 -16.16 -10.54 14.72
C GLU A 202 -16.91 -11.77 15.26
N PRO A 203 -16.79 -12.95 14.62
CA PRO A 203 -17.31 -14.19 15.18
C PRO A 203 -16.70 -14.47 16.56
N PRO A 204 -17.43 -15.07 17.52
CA PRO A 204 -16.89 -15.38 18.84
C PRO A 204 -15.61 -16.22 18.74
N LEU A 205 -14.61 -15.89 19.57
CA LEU A 205 -13.28 -16.54 19.59
C LEU A 205 -13.33 -18.08 19.69
N ALA A 206 -14.44 -18.67 20.16
CA ALA A 206 -14.61 -20.12 20.31
C ALA A 206 -14.60 -20.88 18.96
N GLU A 207 -15.09 -20.29 17.87
CA GLU A 207 -14.96 -20.88 16.52
C GLU A 207 -13.59 -20.58 15.89
N SER A 208 -12.94 -19.49 16.32
CA SER A 208 -11.58 -19.12 15.88
C SER A 208 -10.48 -19.90 16.61
N ALA A 209 -10.84 -20.65 17.66
CA ALA A 209 -9.93 -21.58 18.33
C ALA A 209 -9.56 -22.76 17.41
N GLY A 210 -10.42 -23.16 16.48
CA GLY A 210 -10.07 -24.14 15.44
C GLY A 210 -8.98 -23.62 14.48
N LEU A 211 -8.97 -22.31 14.20
CA LEU A 211 -7.97 -21.66 13.33
C LEU A 211 -6.71 -21.20 14.09
N ARG A 212 -6.79 -21.07 15.43
CA ARG A 212 -5.62 -20.93 16.31
C ARG A 212 -5.00 -22.28 16.68
N ALA A 213 -5.77 -23.36 16.66
CA ALA A 213 -5.30 -24.73 16.94
C ALA A 213 -4.61 -25.39 15.74
N GLU A 214 -4.75 -24.84 14.53
CA GLU A 214 -3.87 -25.20 13.40
C GLU A 214 -2.51 -24.47 13.44
N ALA A 215 -2.30 -23.53 14.36
CA ALA A 215 -0.96 -23.30 14.86
C ALA A 215 -0.64 -24.49 15.78
N VAL A 216 -0.04 -25.50 15.15
CA VAL A 216 0.53 -26.75 15.70
C VAL A 216 0.63 -26.75 17.24
N PRO A 217 0.04 -27.75 17.93
CA PRO A 217 0.39 -27.99 19.32
C PRO A 217 1.90 -28.23 19.38
N GLU A 218 2.63 -27.45 20.17
CA GLU A 218 3.98 -27.80 20.61
C GLU A 218 3.89 -29.08 21.46
N GLU A 219 3.72 -30.22 20.81
CA GLU A 219 4.01 -31.53 21.39
C GLU A 219 5.48 -31.82 21.11
N GLY A 220 6.33 -31.55 22.11
CA GLY A 220 7.70 -32.05 22.10
C GLY A 220 8.79 -31.12 22.63
N SER A 221 8.54 -30.31 23.66
CA SER A 221 9.62 -29.85 24.55
C SER A 221 9.08 -29.50 25.93
N GLU A 222 9.05 -30.50 26.80
CA GLU A 222 9.07 -30.32 28.25
C GLU A 222 10.42 -29.69 28.63
N ASP A 223 10.60 -28.39 28.40
CA ASP A 223 11.45 -27.53 29.23
C ASP A 223 11.38 -26.08 28.74
N SER A 224 11.12 -25.17 29.68
CA SER A 224 11.19 -23.70 29.60
C SER A 224 9.99 -22.94 29.00
N ALA A 225 8.91 -22.89 29.77
CA ALA A 225 7.96 -21.78 29.77
C ALA A 225 8.66 -20.47 30.21
N ALA A 226 9.29 -19.75 29.28
CA ALA A 226 9.62 -18.34 29.44
C ALA A 226 8.69 -17.51 28.53
N PRO A 227 8.14 -16.37 29.01
CA PRO A 227 7.35 -15.50 28.15
C PRO A 227 8.27 -15.00 27.03
N SER A 228 7.98 -15.37 25.78
CA SER A 228 8.74 -14.83 24.65
C SER A 228 8.73 -13.30 24.76
N SER A 229 9.92 -12.72 24.95
CA SER A 229 10.06 -11.28 25.15
C SER A 229 9.41 -10.57 23.97
N LYS A 230 8.62 -9.51 24.21
CA LYS A 230 7.95 -8.72 23.16
C LYS A 230 8.92 -8.30 22.04
N TRP A 231 10.20 -8.13 22.39
CA TRP A 231 11.32 -7.89 21.47
C TRP A 231 11.62 -9.04 20.51
N HIS A 232 11.49 -10.29 20.97
CA HIS A 232 11.64 -11.47 20.12
C HIS A 232 10.57 -11.48 19.03
N THR A 233 9.32 -11.21 19.39
CA THR A 233 8.19 -11.11 18.44
C THR A 233 8.38 -10.00 17.41
N LEU A 234 8.90 -8.84 17.83
CA LEU A 234 9.15 -7.69 16.93
C LEU A 234 10.34 -7.89 15.98
N THR A 235 11.34 -8.68 16.38
CA THR A 235 12.59 -8.85 15.59
C THR A 235 12.60 -10.09 14.70
N GLU A 236 11.66 -11.01 14.87
CA GLU A 236 11.63 -12.29 14.16
C GLU A 236 11.51 -12.12 12.64
N GLY A 237 10.64 -11.24 12.15
CA GLY A 237 10.50 -10.97 10.72
C GLY A 237 11.79 -10.47 10.07
N TRP A 238 12.50 -9.57 10.76
CA TRP A 238 13.80 -9.04 10.33
C TRP A 238 14.89 -10.11 10.30
N LYS A 239 14.94 -10.95 11.33
CA LYS A 239 15.87 -12.10 11.37
C LYS A 239 15.61 -13.07 10.22
N THR A 240 14.33 -13.35 9.92
CA THR A 240 13.95 -14.23 8.81
C THR A 240 14.38 -13.66 7.46
N ILE A 241 14.14 -12.36 7.21
CA ILE A 241 14.61 -11.67 5.99
C ILE A 241 16.13 -11.81 5.85
N TRP A 242 16.89 -11.58 6.92
CA TRP A 242 18.35 -11.62 6.87
C TRP A 242 18.92 -13.03 6.67
N ARG A 243 18.29 -14.04 7.29
CA ARG A 243 18.71 -15.44 7.21
C ARG A 243 18.41 -16.10 5.88
N MET A 244 17.30 -15.75 5.23
CA MET A 244 16.88 -16.38 3.98
C MET A 244 17.44 -15.61 2.77
N PRO A 245 18.35 -16.19 1.95
CA PRO A 245 19.01 -15.48 0.86
C PRO A 245 18.03 -14.89 -0.17
N ARG A 246 16.92 -15.60 -0.44
CA ARG A 246 15.86 -15.15 -1.36
C ARG A 246 15.18 -13.89 -0.87
N LEU A 247 14.75 -13.89 0.39
CA LEU A 247 14.11 -12.73 0.99
C LEU A 247 15.06 -11.56 1.06
N ARG A 248 16.29 -11.77 1.53
CA ARG A 248 17.32 -10.73 1.58
C ARG A 248 17.54 -10.08 0.22
N MET A 249 17.63 -10.87 -0.84
CA MET A 249 17.79 -10.35 -2.21
C MET A 249 16.57 -9.54 -2.65
N LEU A 250 15.35 -10.07 -2.49
CA LEU A 250 14.12 -9.37 -2.89
C LEU A 250 13.93 -8.07 -2.10
N THR A 251 14.16 -8.09 -0.80
CA THR A 251 14.08 -6.91 0.06
C THR A 251 15.14 -5.88 -0.31
N PHE A 252 16.38 -6.27 -0.62
CA PHE A 252 17.41 -5.33 -1.06
C PHE A 252 17.07 -4.70 -2.42
N MET A 253 16.53 -5.49 -3.35
CA MET A 253 16.01 -4.96 -4.62
C MET A 253 14.87 -3.95 -4.37
N ASP A 254 13.93 -4.26 -3.49
CA ASP A 254 12.84 -3.33 -3.14
C ASP A 254 13.36 -2.03 -2.55
N ILE A 255 14.40 -2.06 -1.70
CA ILE A 255 14.98 -0.84 -1.13
C ILE A 255 15.56 0.03 -2.25
N ILE A 256 16.37 -0.52 -3.14
CA ILE A 256 16.97 0.24 -4.25
C ILE A 256 15.88 0.83 -5.16
N ASP A 257 14.89 0.01 -5.52
CA ASP A 257 13.78 0.42 -6.38
C ASP A 257 12.93 1.51 -5.70
N MET A 258 12.68 1.39 -4.39
CA MET A 258 11.95 2.38 -3.59
C MET A 258 12.71 3.70 -3.44
N LEU A 259 14.04 3.68 -3.39
CA LEU A 259 14.83 4.90 -3.44
C LEU A 259 14.52 5.67 -4.74
N GLY A 260 14.47 4.99 -5.89
CA GLY A 260 14.04 5.64 -7.14
C GLY A 260 12.56 6.03 -7.13
N GLY A 261 11.69 5.18 -6.59
CA GLY A 261 10.24 5.31 -6.64
C GLY A 261 9.67 6.57 -5.98
N SER A 262 10.39 7.20 -5.04
CA SER A 262 9.92 8.43 -4.38
C SER A 262 9.79 9.63 -5.32
N VAL A 263 10.40 9.60 -6.51
CA VAL A 263 10.23 10.68 -7.52
C VAL A 263 8.80 10.77 -8.07
N TRP A 264 7.97 9.75 -7.86
CA TRP A 264 6.56 9.78 -8.29
C TRP A 264 5.65 10.50 -7.30
N VAL A 265 6.19 10.96 -6.17
CA VAL A 265 5.46 11.82 -5.23
C VAL A 265 4.98 13.09 -5.94
N GLY A 266 3.78 13.55 -5.56
CA GLY A 266 3.05 14.61 -6.26
C GLY A 266 3.87 15.86 -6.55
N ALA A 267 4.70 16.32 -5.60
CA ALA A 267 5.55 17.49 -5.77
C ALA A 267 6.55 17.36 -6.93
N PHE A 268 7.21 16.21 -7.07
CA PHE A 268 8.18 15.97 -8.15
C PHE A 268 7.50 15.79 -9.50
N THR A 269 6.39 15.05 -9.54
CA THR A 269 5.60 14.87 -10.76
C THR A 269 5.02 16.20 -11.24
N LEU A 270 4.56 17.06 -10.32
CA LEU A 270 4.10 18.42 -10.65
C LEU A 270 5.25 19.29 -11.18
N ALA A 271 6.42 19.25 -10.52
CA ALA A 271 7.61 19.93 -11.00
C ALA A 271 7.99 19.50 -12.41
N PHE A 272 7.88 18.19 -12.71
CA PHE A 272 8.18 17.66 -14.04
C PHE A 272 7.20 18.20 -15.08
N VAL A 273 5.91 18.20 -14.77
CA VAL A 273 4.86 18.74 -15.64
C VAL A 273 5.10 20.22 -15.96
N GLN A 274 5.45 21.03 -14.96
CA GLN A 274 5.67 22.46 -15.15
C GLN A 274 6.98 22.76 -15.87
N VAL A 275 8.09 22.12 -15.45
CA VAL A 275 9.45 22.44 -15.94
C VAL A 275 9.79 21.72 -17.24
N ALA A 276 9.48 20.42 -17.34
CA ALA A 276 9.87 19.60 -18.49
C ALA A 276 8.83 19.60 -19.62
N LEU A 277 7.53 19.62 -19.26
CA LEU A 277 6.43 19.58 -20.23
C LEU A 277 5.83 20.96 -20.54
N GLY A 278 6.12 21.97 -19.70
CA GLY A 278 5.58 23.33 -19.87
C GLY A 278 4.06 23.40 -19.76
N GLN A 279 3.47 22.55 -18.93
CA GLN A 279 2.02 22.43 -18.79
C GLN A 279 1.51 22.87 -17.41
N GLY A 280 0.21 23.13 -17.32
CA GLY A 280 -0.48 23.45 -16.07
C GLY A 280 -0.66 22.25 -15.13
N GLU A 281 -1.12 22.52 -13.92
CA GLU A 281 -1.29 21.54 -12.85
C GLU A 281 -2.30 20.43 -13.19
N GLU A 282 -3.22 20.67 -14.13
CA GLU A 282 -4.18 19.67 -14.62
C GLU A 282 -3.49 18.43 -15.20
N TRP A 283 -2.31 18.61 -15.81
CA TRP A 283 -1.53 17.52 -16.39
C TRP A 283 -0.95 16.58 -15.33
N TRP A 284 -0.73 17.06 -14.12
CA TRP A 284 -0.34 16.19 -13.01
C TRP A 284 -1.47 15.19 -12.67
N GLY A 285 -2.73 15.62 -12.72
CA GLY A 285 -3.89 14.74 -12.61
C GLY A 285 -3.95 13.71 -13.76
N PHE A 286 -3.72 14.16 -14.99
CA PHE A 286 -3.70 13.26 -16.15
C PHE A 286 -2.59 12.21 -16.09
N ILE A 287 -1.38 12.58 -15.64
CA ILE A 287 -0.27 11.64 -15.45
C ILE A 287 -0.64 10.54 -14.45
N ASN A 288 -1.20 10.91 -13.30
CA ASN A 288 -1.63 9.93 -12.30
C ASN A 288 -2.77 9.04 -12.84
N ALA A 289 -3.78 9.63 -13.48
CA ALA A 289 -4.88 8.87 -14.07
C ALA A 289 -4.40 7.87 -15.13
N ALA A 290 -3.47 8.28 -16.00
CA ALA A 290 -2.84 7.43 -16.99
C ALA A 290 -2.06 6.28 -16.34
N TYR A 291 -1.27 6.57 -15.29
CA TYR A 291 -0.54 5.55 -14.53
C TYR A 291 -1.48 4.48 -13.97
N PHE A 292 -2.53 4.92 -13.25
CA PHE A 292 -3.49 4.01 -12.63
C PHE A 292 -4.30 3.23 -13.66
N ALA A 293 -4.71 3.85 -14.78
CA ALA A 293 -5.33 3.12 -15.88
C ALA A 293 -4.39 2.04 -16.43
N GLY A 294 -3.10 2.36 -16.54
CA GLY A 294 -2.04 1.44 -16.94
C GLY A 294 -1.90 0.28 -15.97
N THR A 295 -1.87 0.53 -14.66
CA THR A 295 -1.74 -0.54 -13.64
C THR A 295 -3.01 -1.39 -13.58
N VAL A 296 -4.21 -0.82 -13.72
CA VAL A 296 -5.45 -1.61 -13.81
C VAL A 296 -5.40 -2.55 -15.03
N GLY A 297 -5.07 -2.01 -16.21
CA GLY A 297 -4.90 -2.81 -17.43
C GLY A 297 -3.76 -3.83 -17.30
N GLY A 298 -2.69 -3.46 -16.61
CA GLY A 298 -1.53 -4.28 -16.29
C GLY A 298 -1.86 -5.50 -15.44
N GLY A 299 -2.62 -5.31 -14.36
CA GLY A 299 -3.06 -6.41 -13.50
C GLY A 299 -3.95 -7.40 -14.24
N LEU A 300 -4.86 -6.90 -15.09
CA LEU A 300 -5.67 -7.73 -15.98
C LEU A 300 -4.81 -8.50 -16.99
N LEU A 301 -3.78 -7.85 -17.53
CA LEU A 301 -2.83 -8.48 -18.44
C LEU A 301 -2.02 -9.58 -17.73
N VAL A 302 -1.49 -9.34 -16.54
CA VAL A 302 -0.78 -10.36 -15.74
C VAL A 302 -1.68 -11.55 -15.47
N LEU A 303 -2.95 -11.33 -15.14
CA LEU A 303 -3.94 -12.39 -14.95
C LEU A 303 -4.17 -13.19 -16.24
N ALA A 304 -4.33 -12.51 -17.38
CA ALA A 304 -4.49 -13.16 -18.68
C ALA A 304 -3.24 -13.98 -19.08
N LEU A 305 -2.05 -13.50 -18.71
CA LEU A 305 -0.77 -14.15 -18.98
C LEU A 305 -0.35 -15.16 -17.91
N ALA A 306 -1.16 -15.41 -16.88
CA ALA A 306 -0.78 -16.27 -15.75
C ALA A 306 -0.32 -17.67 -16.18
N ARG A 307 -0.95 -18.25 -17.22
CA ARG A 307 -0.54 -19.55 -17.79
C ARG A 307 0.84 -19.51 -18.47
N ILE A 308 1.18 -18.40 -19.10
CA ILE A 308 2.47 -18.19 -19.79
C ILE A 308 3.58 -17.91 -18.78
N ILE A 309 3.27 -17.14 -17.74
CA ILE A 309 4.18 -16.87 -16.62
C ILE A 309 4.54 -18.20 -15.93
N GLY A 310 3.55 -19.04 -15.64
CA GLY A 310 3.77 -20.35 -15.01
C GLY A 310 4.56 -20.22 -13.72
N SER A 311 5.69 -20.95 -13.61
CA SER A 311 6.61 -20.87 -12.46
C SER A 311 7.70 -19.79 -12.59
N ARG A 312 7.74 -19.04 -13.69
CA ARG A 312 8.84 -18.13 -14.06
C ARG A 312 8.72 -16.74 -13.43
N TYR A 313 8.27 -16.67 -12.18
CA TYR A 313 7.97 -15.42 -11.47
C TYR A 313 9.18 -14.46 -11.43
N LEU A 314 10.39 -14.98 -11.21
CA LEU A 314 11.62 -14.16 -11.22
C LEU A 314 11.85 -13.50 -12.58
N THR A 315 11.75 -14.26 -13.67
CA THR A 315 11.95 -13.73 -15.02
C THR A 315 10.88 -12.70 -15.37
N ALA A 316 9.61 -12.99 -15.07
CA ALA A 316 8.51 -12.06 -15.28
C ALA A 316 8.73 -10.75 -14.50
N MET A 317 9.14 -10.86 -13.22
CA MET A 317 9.46 -9.70 -12.39
C MET A 317 10.58 -8.85 -13.01
N LEU A 318 11.69 -9.46 -13.43
CA LEU A 318 12.84 -8.76 -14.01
C LEU A 318 12.48 -8.09 -15.35
N ILE A 319 11.64 -8.72 -16.19
CA ILE A 319 11.10 -8.10 -17.41
C ILE A 319 10.26 -6.87 -17.06
N GLY A 320 9.41 -6.98 -16.02
CA GLY A 320 8.64 -5.86 -15.49
C GLY A 320 9.53 -4.69 -15.08
N MET A 321 10.56 -4.95 -14.26
CA MET A 321 11.50 -3.91 -13.82
C MET A 321 12.26 -3.27 -14.98
N ALA A 322 12.71 -4.07 -15.95
CA ALA A 322 13.42 -3.56 -17.13
C ALA A 322 12.51 -2.62 -17.95
N GLY A 323 11.29 -3.05 -18.26
CA GLY A 323 10.35 -2.22 -19.01
C GLY A 323 9.98 -0.94 -18.27
N TYR A 324 9.72 -1.02 -16.97
CA TYR A 324 9.40 0.13 -16.14
C TYR A 324 10.57 1.14 -16.09
N GLY A 325 11.79 0.68 -15.84
CA GLY A 325 12.98 1.54 -15.81
C GLY A 325 13.27 2.21 -17.15
N ILE A 326 13.18 1.45 -18.26
CA ILE A 326 13.39 2.00 -19.62
C ILE A 326 12.33 3.05 -19.96
N LEU A 327 11.05 2.76 -19.69
CA LEU A 327 9.98 3.73 -19.92
C LEU A 327 10.14 4.97 -19.05
N THR A 328 10.61 4.83 -17.80
CA THR A 328 10.89 5.96 -16.90
C THR A 328 11.99 6.85 -17.48
N ALA A 329 13.04 6.27 -18.06
CA ALA A 329 14.08 7.04 -18.74
C ALA A 329 13.53 7.79 -19.97
N PHE A 330 12.69 7.14 -20.79
CA PHE A 330 12.04 7.81 -21.92
C PHE A 330 11.07 8.91 -21.49
N TYR A 331 10.36 8.71 -20.37
CA TYR A 331 9.50 9.73 -19.78
C TYR A 331 10.31 10.94 -19.38
N ALA A 332 11.43 10.74 -18.68
CA ALA A 332 12.29 11.81 -18.21
C ALA A 332 12.75 12.76 -19.32
N ILE A 333 13.10 12.21 -20.48
CA ILE A 333 13.58 13.00 -21.65
C ILE A 333 12.44 13.48 -22.56
N SER A 334 11.19 13.10 -22.28
CA SER A 334 10.05 13.50 -23.10
C SER A 334 9.67 14.96 -22.81
N THR A 335 9.62 15.77 -23.86
CA THR A 335 9.12 17.16 -23.81
C THR A 335 7.68 17.28 -24.30
N LYS A 336 7.13 16.20 -24.89
CA LYS A 336 5.76 16.21 -25.44
C LYS A 336 4.77 15.65 -24.42
N PRO A 337 3.78 16.44 -23.97
CA PRO A 337 2.86 16.03 -22.91
C PRO A 337 2.08 14.74 -23.20
N PHE A 338 1.56 14.58 -24.43
CA PHE A 338 0.83 13.36 -24.83
C PHE A 338 1.72 12.12 -24.90
N ILE A 339 3.00 12.27 -25.25
CA ILE A 339 3.96 11.16 -25.21
C ILE A 339 4.23 10.76 -23.76
N ALA A 340 4.38 11.73 -22.86
CA ALA A 340 4.56 11.49 -21.44
C ALA A 340 3.36 10.70 -20.85
N LEU A 341 2.12 11.05 -21.21
CA LEU A 341 0.93 10.29 -20.82
C LEU A 341 0.95 8.85 -21.33
N LEU A 342 1.28 8.65 -22.61
CA LEU A 342 1.38 7.31 -23.19
C LEU A 342 2.45 6.47 -22.50
N LEU A 343 3.62 7.06 -22.21
CA LEU A 343 4.71 6.37 -21.52
C LEU A 343 4.28 5.93 -20.11
N VAL A 344 3.65 6.81 -19.35
CA VAL A 344 3.19 6.50 -17.99
C VAL A 344 2.04 5.47 -17.99
N LEU A 345 1.15 5.52 -18.98
CA LEU A 345 0.15 4.47 -19.20
C LEU A 345 0.82 3.11 -19.46
N LEU A 346 1.85 3.08 -20.30
CA LEU A 346 2.60 1.86 -20.63
C LEU A 346 3.50 1.38 -19.50
N MET A 347 3.92 2.24 -18.56
CA MET A 347 4.64 1.83 -17.35
C MET A 347 3.78 0.90 -16.48
N GLY A 348 2.47 1.13 -16.42
CA GLY A 348 1.55 0.39 -15.54
C GLY A 348 1.60 -1.14 -15.71
N PRO A 349 1.50 -1.69 -16.94
CA PRO A 349 1.67 -3.12 -17.18
C PRO A 349 3.01 -3.71 -16.72
N PHE A 350 4.11 -2.99 -16.93
CA PHE A 350 5.43 -3.43 -16.48
C PHE A 350 5.58 -3.34 -14.96
N ALA A 351 5.02 -2.31 -14.33
CA ALA A 351 4.95 -2.16 -12.88
C ALA A 351 4.19 -3.34 -12.24
N GLU A 352 3.00 -3.67 -12.74
CA GLU A 352 2.21 -4.79 -12.22
C GLU A 352 2.88 -6.14 -12.47
N LEU A 353 3.50 -6.32 -13.64
CA LEU A 353 4.28 -7.53 -13.92
C LEU A 353 5.42 -7.70 -12.90
N SER A 354 6.07 -6.61 -12.49
CA SER A 354 7.07 -6.62 -11.42
C SER A 354 6.44 -6.93 -10.05
N ILE A 355 5.45 -6.14 -9.63
CA ILE A 355 4.86 -6.16 -8.28
C ILE A 355 4.20 -7.50 -7.96
N VAL A 356 3.33 -7.99 -8.85
CA VAL A 356 2.56 -9.22 -8.63
C VAL A 356 3.50 -10.41 -8.48
N ASN A 357 4.44 -10.57 -9.41
CA ASN A 357 5.38 -11.68 -9.40
C ASN A 357 6.35 -11.61 -8.23
N ARG A 358 6.81 -10.41 -7.84
CA ARG A 358 7.65 -10.19 -6.65
C ARG A 358 6.94 -10.63 -5.38
N ARG A 359 5.67 -10.22 -5.23
CA ARG A 359 4.83 -10.62 -4.09
C ARG A 359 4.67 -12.14 -4.02
N THR A 360 4.44 -12.80 -5.15
CA THR A 360 4.37 -14.27 -5.21
C THR A 360 5.70 -14.94 -4.84
N LEU A 361 6.85 -14.40 -5.26
CA LEU A 361 8.16 -14.93 -4.88
C LEU A 361 8.39 -14.85 -3.36
N ILE A 362 8.01 -13.73 -2.73
CA ILE A 362 8.09 -13.58 -1.28
C ILE A 362 7.19 -14.60 -0.58
N GLN A 363 5.92 -14.71 -1.00
CA GLN A 363 4.96 -15.65 -0.44
C GLN A 363 5.41 -17.12 -0.56
N ARG A 364 6.09 -17.48 -1.65
CA ARG A 364 6.64 -18.84 -1.85
C ARG A 364 7.97 -19.08 -1.14
N SER A 365 8.62 -18.04 -0.63
CA SER A 365 9.93 -18.15 0.03
C SER A 365 9.82 -18.42 1.54
N VAL A 366 8.63 -18.33 2.13
CA VAL A 366 8.39 -18.51 3.56
C VAL A 366 7.18 -19.38 3.85
N ALA A 367 7.22 -20.04 5.01
CA ALA A 367 6.07 -20.75 5.54
C ALA A 367 4.91 -19.79 5.87
N ARG A 368 3.68 -20.30 5.85
CA ARG A 368 2.45 -19.49 6.00
C ARG A 368 2.43 -18.73 7.34
N GLU A 369 3.02 -19.33 8.37
CA GLU A 369 3.05 -18.84 9.75
C GLU A 369 4.03 -17.67 9.92
N ALA A 370 5.13 -17.68 9.15
CA ALA A 370 6.16 -16.64 9.19
C ALA A 370 5.84 -15.45 8.26
N LEU A 371 4.99 -15.65 7.25
CA LEU A 371 4.68 -14.67 6.21
C LEU A 371 4.21 -13.30 6.76
N PRO A 372 3.27 -13.21 7.72
CA PRO A 372 2.83 -11.90 8.23
C PRO A 372 3.96 -11.11 8.89
N LYS A 373 4.86 -11.80 9.61
CA LYS A 373 6.02 -11.18 10.29
C LYS A 373 7.01 -10.63 9.28
N VAL A 374 7.28 -11.38 8.21
CA VAL A 374 8.17 -10.96 7.11
C VAL A 374 7.60 -9.77 6.35
N LEU A 375 6.32 -9.83 5.96
CA LEU A 375 5.67 -8.71 5.26
C LEU A 375 5.62 -7.45 6.11
N SER A 376 5.38 -7.57 7.42
CA SER A 376 5.42 -6.42 8.34
C SER A 376 6.81 -5.81 8.43
N ALA A 377 7.86 -6.64 8.58
CA ALA A 377 9.24 -6.15 8.64
C ALA A 377 9.66 -5.46 7.33
N GLN A 378 9.29 -6.05 6.18
CA GLN A 378 9.55 -5.47 4.86
C GLN A 378 8.80 -4.15 4.68
N ALA A 379 7.52 -4.05 5.04
CA ALA A 379 6.76 -2.81 4.96
C ALA A 379 7.40 -1.68 5.81
N SER A 380 7.81 -1.97 7.05
CA SER A 380 8.53 -1.00 7.88
C SER A 380 9.83 -0.54 7.24
N LEU A 381 10.62 -1.46 6.66
CA LEU A 381 11.88 -1.13 6.00
C LEU A 381 11.67 -0.28 4.75
N LEU A 382 10.67 -0.60 3.93
CA LEU A 382 10.37 0.14 2.71
C LEU A 382 9.78 1.52 3.00
N ASN A 383 8.97 1.66 4.04
CA ASN A 383 8.53 2.98 4.49
C ASN A 383 9.70 3.85 4.97
N LEU A 384 10.66 3.26 5.69
CA LEU A 384 11.88 3.95 6.09
C LEU A 384 12.70 4.37 4.86
N ALA A 385 12.92 3.45 3.92
CA ALA A 385 13.62 3.72 2.67
C ALA A 385 12.93 4.84 1.87
N PHE A 386 11.60 4.83 1.79
CA PHE A 386 10.81 5.88 1.15
C PHE A 386 10.98 7.23 1.84
N CYS A 387 10.90 7.30 3.17
CA CYS A 387 11.08 8.56 3.91
C CYS A 387 12.48 9.14 3.73
N VAL A 388 13.51 8.30 3.83
CA VAL A 388 14.90 8.70 3.57
C VAL A 388 15.03 9.17 2.13
N SER A 389 14.49 8.40 1.18
CA SER A 389 14.59 8.75 -0.23
C SER A 389 13.91 10.07 -0.56
N LEU A 390 12.72 10.33 -0.01
CA LEU A 390 11.99 11.57 -0.25
C LEU A 390 12.83 12.80 0.14
N LEU A 391 13.53 12.74 1.27
CA LEU A 391 14.44 13.80 1.71
C LEU A 391 15.67 13.92 0.80
N VAL A 392 16.30 12.80 0.43
CA VAL A 392 17.48 12.80 -0.44
C VAL A 392 17.13 13.30 -1.84
N MET A 393 16.03 12.80 -2.42
CA MET A 393 15.57 13.17 -3.75
C MET A 393 15.12 14.63 -3.81
N ALA A 394 14.57 15.20 -2.74
CA ALA A 394 14.25 16.62 -2.67
C ALA A 394 15.50 17.48 -2.84
N GLY A 395 16.57 17.18 -2.10
CA GLY A 395 17.86 17.87 -2.25
C GLY A 395 18.51 17.63 -3.62
N LEU A 396 18.44 16.40 -4.14
CA LEU A 396 18.96 16.08 -5.48
C LEU A 396 18.17 16.79 -6.59
N ALA A 397 16.87 17.02 -6.42
CA ALA A 397 16.03 17.71 -7.40
C ALA A 397 16.50 19.15 -7.63
N GLU A 398 16.89 19.84 -6.56
CA GLU A 398 17.43 21.21 -6.64
C GLU A 398 18.77 21.28 -7.37
N TRP A 399 19.62 20.25 -7.19
CA TRP A 399 20.96 20.24 -7.80
C TRP A 399 20.97 19.69 -9.23
N LEU A 400 20.27 18.57 -9.48
CA LEU A 400 20.27 17.89 -10.77
C LEU A 400 19.21 18.45 -11.72
N GLY A 401 18.16 19.09 -11.19
CA GLY A 401 16.94 19.40 -11.92
C GLY A 401 16.03 18.18 -12.09
N ILE A 402 14.75 18.43 -12.35
CA ILE A 402 13.72 17.38 -12.30
C ILE A 402 13.90 16.29 -13.37
N VAL A 403 14.34 16.64 -14.57
CA VAL A 403 14.59 15.68 -15.66
C VAL A 403 15.67 14.66 -15.28
N ASN A 404 16.81 15.16 -14.78
CA ASN A 404 17.92 14.30 -14.37
C ASN A 404 17.57 13.47 -13.12
N LEU A 405 16.69 13.98 -12.26
CA LEU A 405 16.17 13.22 -11.12
C LEU A 405 15.39 11.97 -11.57
N TYR A 406 14.52 12.10 -12.57
CA TYR A 406 13.80 10.93 -13.13
C TYR A 406 14.75 9.97 -13.87
N LEU A 407 15.79 10.46 -14.54
CA LEU A 407 16.83 9.60 -15.12
C LEU A 407 17.60 8.84 -14.04
N PHE A 408 17.91 9.50 -12.92
CA PHE A 408 18.55 8.87 -11.77
C PHE A 408 17.66 7.78 -11.17
N ALA A 409 16.36 8.04 -11.01
CA ALA A 409 15.38 7.05 -10.55
C ALA A 409 15.28 5.84 -11.50
N ALA A 410 15.26 6.07 -12.82
CA ALA A 410 15.32 5.00 -13.82
C ALA A 410 16.60 4.15 -13.66
N GLY A 411 17.75 4.81 -13.42
CA GLY A 411 19.02 4.16 -13.12
C GLY A 411 18.97 3.28 -11.86
N LEU A 412 18.29 3.72 -10.80
CA LEU A 412 18.10 2.93 -9.58
C LEU A 412 17.24 1.67 -9.83
N THR A 413 16.14 1.77 -10.58
CA THR A 413 15.37 0.57 -10.96
C THR A 413 16.20 -0.40 -11.79
N LEU A 414 17.00 0.10 -12.74
CA LEU A 414 17.89 -0.74 -13.56
C LEU A 414 19.05 -1.34 -12.72
N LEU A 415 19.52 -0.64 -11.70
CA LEU A 415 20.47 -1.18 -10.72
C LEU A 415 19.83 -2.31 -9.91
N ALA A 416 18.60 -2.13 -9.42
CA ALA A 416 17.85 -3.16 -8.72
C ALA A 416 17.64 -4.40 -9.61
N LEU A 417 17.33 -4.21 -10.90
CA LEU A 417 17.29 -5.27 -11.90
C LEU A 417 18.65 -6.01 -11.99
N GLY A 418 19.76 -5.26 -12.06
CA GLY A 418 21.12 -5.82 -12.08
C GLY A 418 21.41 -6.70 -10.87
N VAL A 419 21.03 -6.25 -9.67
CA VAL A 419 21.12 -7.05 -8.43
C VAL A 419 20.32 -8.34 -8.54
N GLY A 420 19.08 -8.28 -9.05
CA GLY A 420 18.25 -9.46 -9.27
C GLY A 420 18.84 -10.46 -10.26
N LEU A 421 19.48 -9.97 -11.34
CA LEU A 421 20.18 -10.79 -12.31
C LEU A 421 21.42 -11.49 -11.70
N LEU A 422 22.19 -10.78 -10.88
CA LEU A 422 23.33 -11.35 -10.16
C LEU A 422 22.90 -12.39 -9.11
N GLY A 423 21.79 -12.12 -8.42
CA GLY A 423 21.24 -12.97 -7.37
C GLY A 423 20.40 -14.16 -7.86
N ARG A 424 20.14 -14.28 -9.17
CA ARG A 424 19.26 -15.33 -9.75
C ARG A 424 19.55 -16.76 -9.29
N ARG A 425 20.81 -17.06 -8.91
CA ARG A 425 21.23 -18.38 -8.43
C ARG A 425 20.48 -18.79 -7.16
N THR A 426 20.13 -17.84 -6.27
CA THR A 426 19.42 -18.14 -5.03
C THR A 426 18.01 -18.71 -5.26
N PHE A 427 17.45 -18.58 -6.46
CA PHE A 427 16.12 -19.09 -6.83
C PHE A 427 16.16 -20.46 -7.52
N ARG A 428 17.32 -20.89 -8.03
CA ARG A 428 17.46 -22.20 -8.70
C ARG A 428 17.44 -23.38 -7.72
N ASP A 429 17.99 -23.20 -6.52
CA ASP A 429 18.24 -24.29 -5.57
C ASP A 429 16.97 -24.89 -4.91
N ALA A 430 15.75 -24.47 -5.28
CA ALA A 430 14.51 -25.09 -4.77
C ALA A 430 13.58 -25.65 -5.86
N GLU A 431 13.98 -25.61 -7.13
CA GLU A 431 13.23 -26.31 -8.20
C GLU A 431 13.64 -27.79 -8.34
N THR A 432 14.64 -28.25 -7.57
CA THR A 432 15.03 -29.67 -7.47
C THR A 432 14.64 -30.27 -6.11
N PRO A 433 13.39 -30.69 -5.91
CA PRO A 433 13.08 -31.66 -4.86
C PRO A 433 13.59 -33.03 -5.32
N GLY A 434 14.80 -33.40 -4.87
CA GLY A 434 15.36 -34.75 -5.06
C GLY A 434 16.78 -34.78 -5.63
N ALA A 435 17.77 -34.35 -4.84
CA ALA A 435 19.17 -34.71 -5.05
C ALA A 435 19.99 -34.48 -3.76
N SER A 436 19.57 -35.11 -2.67
CA SER A 436 20.44 -35.41 -1.54
C SER A 436 19.87 -36.64 -0.84
N SER A 437 20.16 -37.80 -1.42
CA SER A 437 20.23 -39.09 -0.71
C SER A 437 21.48 -39.13 0.13
#